data_AF-A0A928EB44-F1
#
_entry.id   AF-A0A928EB44-F1
#
_cell.length_a   1.000
_cell.length_b   1.000
_cell.length_c   1.000
_cell.angle_alpha   90.00
_cell.angle_beta   90.00
_cell.angle_gamma   90.00
#
_symmetry.space_group_name_H-M   'P 1'
#
loop_
_entity.id
_entity.type
_entity.pdbx_description
1 polymer ?
#
loop_
_entity_poly.entity_id
_entity_poly.type
_entity_poly.pdbx_seq_one_letter_code
_entity_poly.pdbx_strand_id
1 'polypeptide(L)'
;MYRTSNDLRFVKNREALRRAYIDLVKEEGTGNISVKRLTECANVNRMTFYSHYDTISDILTEYVDDMTAAILGDQPEAEGHGVAGLLERATTQMNQEIDFFRLVAQADGFETFRNRFRRAFRRIFEEELGRTLGL
;
A
#
# COMPACT_ATOMS: atom_id res chain seq x y z
N MET A 1 -18.98 -7.25 15.66
CA MET A 1 -17.58 -7.42 16.13
C MET A 1 -16.90 -8.36 15.16
N TYR A 2 -16.13 -7.83 14.19
CA TYR A 2 -15.42 -8.66 13.22
C TYR A 2 -14.16 -9.23 13.88
N ARG A 3 -14.08 -10.55 13.96
CA ARG A 3 -12.95 -11.30 14.51
C ARG A 3 -11.98 -11.58 13.37
N THR A 4 -10.81 -10.94 13.42
CA THR A 4 -9.58 -11.30 12.67
C THR A 4 -9.54 -10.92 11.18
N SER A 5 -8.33 -10.64 10.69
CA SER A 5 -7.98 -10.23 9.31
C SER A 5 -8.32 -11.24 8.21
N ASN A 6 -8.83 -12.43 8.57
CA ASN A 6 -9.18 -13.51 7.63
C ASN A 6 -10.67 -13.57 7.28
N ASP A 7 -11.50 -12.65 7.79
CA ASP A 7 -12.92 -12.57 7.42
C ASP A 7 -13.06 -12.02 5.99
N LEU A 8 -13.69 -12.78 5.10
CA LEU A 8 -13.97 -12.37 3.72
C LEU A 8 -14.72 -11.04 3.62
N ARG A 9 -15.56 -10.73 4.61
CA ARG A 9 -16.27 -9.44 4.70
C ARG A 9 -15.31 -8.31 5.05
N PHE A 10 -14.30 -8.55 5.88
CA PHE A 10 -13.25 -7.57 6.16
C PHE A 10 -12.48 -7.23 4.88
N VAL A 11 -11.97 -8.24 4.18
CA VAL A 11 -11.22 -8.05 2.93
C VAL A 11 -12.06 -7.30 1.88
N LYS A 12 -13.34 -7.68 1.71
CA LYS A 12 -14.24 -6.98 0.78
C LYS A 12 -14.47 -5.51 1.15
N ASN A 13 -14.66 -5.21 2.43
CA ASN A 13 -14.87 -3.83 2.87
C ASN A 13 -13.61 -2.99 2.69
N ARG A 14 -12.43 -3.56 2.97
CA ARG A 14 -11.14 -2.92 2.73
C ARG A 14 -10.96 -2.55 1.25
N GLU A 15 -11.17 -3.51 0.35
CA GLU A 15 -11.09 -3.27 -1.09
C GLU A 15 -12.14 -2.27 -1.61
N ALA A 16 -13.33 -2.24 -0.99
CA ALA A 16 -14.36 -1.26 -1.33
C ALA A 16 -13.96 0.16 -0.89
N LEU A 17 -13.46 0.32 0.34
CA LEU A 17 -12.98 1.61 0.87
C LEU A 17 -11.79 2.13 0.07
N ARG A 18 -10.84 1.25 -0.28
CA ARG A 18 -9.69 1.56 -1.13
C ARG A 18 -10.12 2.13 -2.49
N ARG A 19 -11.02 1.43 -3.20
CA ARG A 19 -11.51 1.88 -4.51
C ARG A 19 -12.28 3.20 -4.42
N ALA A 20 -13.19 3.32 -3.46
CA ALA A 20 -13.93 4.57 -3.23
C ALA A 20 -13.00 5.75 -2.94
N TYR A 21 -11.92 5.55 -2.17
CA TYR A 21 -10.95 6.60 -1.91
C TYR A 21 -10.24 7.04 -3.21
N ILE A 22 -9.78 6.09 -4.01
CA ILE A 22 -9.12 6.35 -5.30
C ILE A 22 -10.04 7.15 -6.23
N ASP A 23 -11.30 6.75 -6.35
CA ASP A 23 -12.27 7.41 -7.21
C ASP A 23 -12.57 8.83 -6.74
N LEU A 24 -12.76 9.03 -5.43
CA LEU A 24 -12.99 10.36 -4.85
C LEU A 24 -11.81 11.30 -5.06
N VAL A 25 -10.57 10.84 -4.88
CA VAL A 25 -9.42 11.72 -5.13
C VAL A 25 -9.31 12.08 -6.62
N LYS A 26 -9.63 11.16 -7.54
CA LYS A 26 -9.67 11.47 -8.98
C LYS A 26 -10.74 12.51 -9.32
N GLU A 27 -11.85 12.52 -8.61
CA GLU A 27 -12.98 13.45 -8.85
C GLU A 27 -12.75 14.83 -8.24
N GLU A 28 -12.36 14.90 -6.95
CA GLU A 28 -12.37 16.14 -6.17
C GLU A 28 -11.04 16.48 -5.45
N GLY A 29 -10.01 15.65 -5.63
CA GLY A 29 -8.72 15.81 -4.96
C GLY A 29 -8.70 15.31 -3.50
N THR A 30 -7.56 15.46 -2.82
CA THR A 30 -7.33 14.85 -1.49
C THR A 30 -7.89 15.65 -0.32
N GLY A 31 -8.04 16.97 -0.46
CA GLY A 31 -8.27 17.88 0.67
C GLY A 31 -9.66 17.85 1.32
N ASN A 32 -10.67 17.26 0.66
CA ASN A 32 -12.07 17.34 1.09
C ASN A 32 -12.76 16.00 1.36
N ILE A 33 -12.03 14.88 1.27
CA ILE A 33 -12.64 13.57 1.45
C ILE A 33 -12.92 13.35 2.94
N SER A 34 -14.20 13.23 3.29
CA SER A 34 -14.63 12.92 4.66
C SER A 34 -14.88 11.41 4.82
N VAL A 35 -14.75 10.91 6.05
CA VAL A 35 -15.09 9.50 6.37
C VAL A 35 -16.51 9.18 5.94
N LYS A 36 -17.46 10.11 6.16
CA LYS A 36 -18.85 9.95 5.75
C LYS A 36 -18.94 9.71 4.23
N ARG A 37 -18.39 10.61 3.43
CA ARG A 37 -18.42 10.55 1.95
C ARG A 37 -17.78 9.27 1.44
N LEU A 38 -16.62 8.91 2.00
CA LEU A 38 -15.91 7.68 1.68
C LEU A 38 -16.77 6.44 1.96
N THR A 39 -17.36 6.35 3.15
CA THR A 39 -18.19 5.21 3.55
C THR A 39 -19.48 5.09 2.74
N GLU A 40 -20.06 6.22 2.33
CA GLU A 40 -21.22 6.27 1.43
C GLU A 40 -20.86 5.74 0.03
N CYS A 41 -19.75 6.22 -0.54
CA CYS A 41 -19.26 5.78 -1.86
C CYS A 41 -18.87 4.29 -1.86
N ALA A 42 -18.20 3.83 -0.80
CA ALA A 42 -17.79 2.44 -0.64
C ALA A 42 -18.94 1.47 -0.31
N ASN A 43 -20.13 2.00 0.02
CA ASN A 43 -21.24 1.23 0.58
C ASN A 43 -20.83 0.40 1.82
N VAL A 44 -20.06 1.03 2.72
CA VAL A 44 -19.57 0.43 3.97
C VAL A 44 -20.15 1.18 5.15
N ASN A 45 -20.60 0.46 6.19
CA ASN A 45 -21.10 1.11 7.40
C ASN A 45 -19.96 1.88 8.09
N ARG A 46 -20.23 3.12 8.52
CA ARG A 46 -19.26 3.98 9.22
C ARG A 46 -18.68 3.35 10.50
N MET A 47 -19.44 2.54 11.23
CA MET A 47 -18.93 1.76 12.36
C MET A 47 -17.92 0.69 11.93
N THR A 48 -18.08 0.12 10.73
CA THR A 48 -17.11 -0.82 10.16
C THR A 48 -15.83 -0.12 9.73
N PHE A 49 -15.91 1.13 9.25
CA PHE A 49 -14.72 1.93 9.02
C PHE A 49 -13.93 2.10 10.33
N TYR A 50 -14.60 2.59 11.37
CA TYR A 50 -13.97 2.85 12.67
C TYR A 50 -13.56 1.59 13.45
N SER A 51 -13.96 0.39 13.02
CA SER A 51 -13.42 -0.84 13.59
C SER A 51 -12.04 -1.21 13.03
N HIS A 52 -11.58 -0.52 12.00
CA HIS A 52 -10.35 -0.84 11.26
C HIS A 52 -9.43 0.36 11.06
N TYR A 53 -9.99 1.57 10.96
CA TYR A 53 -9.26 2.80 10.68
C TYR A 53 -9.73 3.91 11.61
N ASP A 54 -8.79 4.66 12.15
CA ASP A 54 -9.05 5.89 12.89
C ASP A 54 -9.21 7.07 11.93
N THR A 55 -8.42 7.07 10.86
CA THR A 55 -8.35 8.13 9.85
C THR A 55 -8.35 7.57 8.43
N ILE A 56 -8.66 8.42 7.45
CA ILE A 56 -8.58 8.05 6.02
C ILE A 56 -7.14 7.74 5.61
N SER A 57 -6.16 8.41 6.24
CA SER A 57 -4.74 8.17 6.01
C SER A 57 -4.30 6.76 6.41
N ASP A 58 -5.05 6.07 7.27
CA ASP A 58 -4.74 4.70 7.66
C ASP A 58 -4.97 3.72 6.50
N ILE A 59 -5.98 3.96 5.65
CA ILE A 59 -6.23 3.17 4.42
C ILE A 59 -5.04 3.29 3.47
N LEU A 60 -4.52 4.52 3.30
CA LEU A 60 -3.35 4.76 2.48
C LEU A 60 -2.10 4.08 3.03
N THR A 61 -1.93 4.11 4.35
CA THR A 61 -0.79 3.47 5.03
C THR A 61 -0.84 1.96 4.86
N GLU A 62 -1.99 1.34 5.09
CA GLU A 62 -2.18 -0.10 4.88
C GLU A 62 -1.95 -0.47 3.41
N TYR A 63 -2.43 0.33 2.46
CA TYR A 63 -2.18 0.12 1.04
C TYR A 63 -0.68 0.10 0.72
N VAL A 64 0.05 1.12 1.20
CA VAL A 64 1.49 1.24 0.99
C VAL A 64 2.23 0.04 1.59
N ASP A 65 1.79 -0.44 2.74
CA ASP A 65 2.37 -1.63 3.38
C ASP A 65 2.10 -2.91 2.55
N ASP A 66 0.88 -3.10 2.02
CA ASP A 66 0.55 -4.22 1.12
C ASP A 66 1.41 -4.20 -0.17
N MET A 67 1.58 -3.03 -0.79
CA MET A 67 2.49 -2.88 -1.95
C MET A 67 3.94 -3.17 -1.60
N THR A 68 4.40 -2.63 -0.46
CA THR A 68 5.77 -2.83 -0.01
C THR A 68 6.03 -4.31 0.20
N ALA A 69 5.07 -5.04 0.79
CA ALA A 69 5.13 -6.49 0.94
C ALA A 69 5.14 -7.21 -0.42
N ALA A 70 4.36 -6.77 -1.41
CA ALA A 70 4.38 -7.35 -2.75
C ALA A 70 5.73 -7.15 -3.47
N ILE A 71 6.37 -5.99 -3.30
CA ILE A 71 7.69 -5.68 -3.88
C ILE A 71 8.81 -6.44 -3.15
N LEU A 72 8.69 -6.57 -1.83
CA LEU A 72 9.69 -7.22 -0.95
C LEU A 72 9.47 -8.72 -0.77
N GLY A 73 8.39 -9.28 -1.31
CA GLY A 73 7.86 -10.60 -0.97
C GLY A 73 8.92 -11.65 -0.70
N ASP A 74 8.81 -12.27 0.47
CA ASP A 74 9.62 -13.38 0.99
C ASP A 74 9.44 -14.59 0.06
N GLN A 75 10.19 -14.64 -1.03
CA GLN A 75 10.22 -15.79 -1.95
C GLN A 75 11.53 -16.54 -1.74
N PRO A 76 11.47 -17.88 -1.58
CA PRO A 76 12.66 -18.69 -1.45
C PRO A 76 13.42 -18.68 -2.77
N GLU A 77 14.64 -18.13 -2.74
CA GLU A 77 15.80 -18.55 -3.52
C GLU A 77 15.50 -19.11 -4.93
N ALA A 78 15.01 -18.27 -5.83
CA ALA A 78 15.18 -18.49 -7.27
C ALA A 78 15.62 -17.18 -7.94
N GLU A 79 16.75 -17.27 -8.64
CA GLU A 79 17.35 -16.35 -9.62
C GLU A 79 16.70 -14.94 -9.72
N GLY A 80 17.34 -13.93 -9.11
CA GLY A 80 16.85 -12.54 -9.12
C GLY A 80 16.97 -11.78 -7.81
N HIS A 81 17.90 -12.14 -6.92
CA HIS A 81 18.01 -11.62 -5.55
C HIS A 81 18.83 -10.33 -5.43
N GLY A 82 19.01 -9.59 -6.52
CA GLY A 82 19.76 -8.34 -6.53
C GLY A 82 18.87 -7.10 -6.71
N VAL A 83 19.53 -5.93 -6.74
CA VAL A 83 18.89 -4.65 -7.05
C VAL A 83 18.08 -4.71 -8.37
N ALA A 84 18.54 -5.48 -9.36
CA ALA A 84 17.85 -5.65 -10.64
C ALA A 84 16.45 -6.31 -10.47
N GLY A 85 16.34 -7.40 -9.71
CA GLY A 85 15.05 -8.06 -9.48
C GLY A 85 14.11 -7.21 -8.63
N LEU A 86 14.65 -6.44 -7.67
CA LEU A 86 13.88 -5.44 -6.95
C LEU A 86 13.31 -4.37 -7.91
N LEU A 87 14.13 -3.85 -8.81
CA LEU A 87 13.71 -2.83 -9.78
C LEU A 87 12.66 -3.39 -10.74
N GLU A 88 12.78 -4.62 -11.20
CA GLU A 88 11.79 -5.26 -12.06
C GLU A 88 10.44 -5.44 -11.34
N ARG A 89 10.46 -5.91 -10.09
CA ARG A 89 9.25 -6.04 -9.27
C ARG A 89 8.62 -4.69 -8.97
N ALA A 90 9.43 -3.71 -8.58
CA ALA A 90 8.97 -2.35 -8.34
C ALA A 90 8.36 -1.73 -9.61
N THR A 91 9.00 -1.90 -10.76
CA THR A 91 8.51 -1.40 -12.05
C THR A 91 7.19 -2.08 -12.45
N THR A 92 7.11 -3.40 -12.28
CA THR A 92 5.89 -4.17 -12.54
C THR A 92 4.73 -3.70 -11.66
N GLN A 93 4.97 -3.54 -10.35
CA GLN A 93 3.96 -3.04 -9.42
C GLN A 93 3.55 -1.59 -9.70
N MET A 94 4.52 -0.73 -10.02
CA MET A 94 4.23 0.66 -10.40
C MET A 94 3.37 0.75 -11.66
N ASN A 95 3.58 -0.14 -12.63
CA ASN A 95 2.76 -0.18 -13.85
C ASN A 95 1.34 -0.70 -13.59
N GLN A 96 1.15 -1.62 -12.64
CA GLN A 96 -0.18 -2.16 -12.30
C GLN A 96 -1.04 -1.12 -11.55
N GLU A 97 -0.41 -0.26 -10.75
CA GLU A 97 -1.11 0.64 -9.82
C GLU A 97 -0.75 2.13 -10.07
N ILE A 98 -0.50 2.52 -11.31
CA ILE A 98 0.03 3.86 -11.66
C ILE A 98 -0.85 5.02 -11.19
N ASP A 99 -2.17 4.83 -11.19
CA ASP A 99 -3.12 5.81 -10.70
C ASP A 99 -2.94 6.03 -9.20
N PHE A 100 -2.70 4.97 -8.43
CA PHE A 100 -2.44 5.07 -7.01
C PHE A 100 -1.13 5.82 -6.71
N PHE A 101 -0.07 5.57 -7.48
CA PHE A 101 1.19 6.31 -7.29
C PHE A 101 1.04 7.82 -7.52
N ARG A 102 0.23 8.22 -8.50
CA ARG A 102 -0.13 9.63 -8.69
C ARG A 102 -0.89 10.19 -7.49
N LEU A 103 -1.81 9.41 -6.93
CA LEU A 103 -2.61 9.79 -5.77
C LEU A 103 -1.76 9.96 -4.51
N VAL A 104 -0.87 9.02 -4.23
CA VAL A 104 0.06 9.09 -3.09
C VAL A 104 1.05 10.23 -3.24
N ALA A 105 1.46 10.58 -4.46
CA ALA A 105 2.30 11.76 -4.68
C ALA A 105 1.56 13.08 -4.39
N GLN A 106 0.24 13.09 -4.48
CA GLN A 106 -0.62 14.27 -4.25
C GLN A 106 -1.17 14.34 -2.81
N ALA A 107 -1.33 13.20 -2.15
CA ALA A 107 -1.62 13.12 -0.73
C ALA A 107 -0.31 13.21 0.07
N ASP A 108 -0.33 13.67 1.32
CA ASP A 108 0.84 13.66 2.21
C ASP A 108 1.43 12.25 2.47
N GLY A 109 0.89 11.20 1.86
CA GLY A 109 1.35 9.81 1.91
C GLY A 109 2.66 9.53 1.14
N PHE A 110 3.15 10.46 0.31
CA PHE A 110 4.42 10.28 -0.40
C PHE A 110 5.60 10.07 0.54
N GLU A 111 5.61 10.74 1.71
CA GLU A 111 6.67 10.58 2.68
C GLU A 111 6.71 9.17 3.26
N THR A 112 5.55 8.61 3.62
CA THR A 112 5.44 7.23 4.09
C THR A 112 5.92 6.25 3.03
N PHE A 113 5.42 6.40 1.79
CA PHE A 113 5.85 5.56 0.66
C PHE A 113 7.37 5.64 0.43
N ARG A 114 7.93 6.85 0.36
CA ARG A 114 9.37 7.10 0.19
C ARG A 114 10.20 6.46 1.31
N ASN A 115 9.75 6.58 2.56
CA ASN A 115 10.44 6.01 3.71
C ASN A 115 10.42 4.47 3.69
N ARG A 116 9.31 3.85 3.26
CA ARG A 116 9.21 2.39 3.07
C ARG A 116 10.10 1.91 1.94
N PHE A 117 10.05 2.57 0.78
CA PHE A 117 10.90 2.25 -0.37
C PHE A 117 12.40 2.36 -0.03
N ARG A 118 12.78 3.42 0.70
CA ARG A 118 14.17 3.59 1.16
C ARG A 118 14.63 2.46 2.10
N ARG A 119 13.75 2.00 3.01
CA ARG A 119 14.05 0.85 3.90
C ARG A 119 14.18 -0.45 3.11
N ALA A 120 13.28 -0.69 2.17
CA ALA A 120 13.31 -1.84 1.25
C ALA A 120 14.64 -1.91 0.49
N PHE A 121 15.04 -0.80 -0.13
CA PHE A 121 16.28 -0.70 -0.88
C PHE A 121 17.51 -0.91 0.00
N ARG A 122 17.53 -0.33 1.20
CA ARG A 122 18.64 -0.48 2.16
C ARG A 122 18.86 -1.93 2.55
N ARG A 123 17.80 -2.66 2.89
CA ARG A 123 17.88 -4.07 3.29
C ARG A 123 18.48 -4.94 2.18
N ILE A 124 18.00 -4.79 0.96
CA ILE A 124 18.47 -5.58 -0.19
C ILE A 124 19.93 -5.24 -0.51
N PHE A 125 20.29 -3.96 -0.40
CA PHE A 125 21.67 -3.54 -0.61
C PHE A 125 22.62 -4.10 0.46
N GLU A 126 22.21 -4.13 1.73
CA GLU A 126 22.97 -4.74 2.83
C GLU A 126 23.12 -6.26 2.63
N GLU A 127 22.06 -6.96 2.21
CA GLU A 127 22.09 -8.40 1.91
C GLU A 127 23.01 -8.73 0.71
N GLU A 128 22.94 -7.95 -0.37
CA GLU A 128 23.79 -8.13 -1.56
C GLU A 128 25.27 -7.80 -1.28
N LEU A 129 25.54 -6.75 -0.49
CA LEU A 129 26.90 -6.45 -0.04
C LEU A 129 27.47 -7.57 0.84
N GLY A 130 26.67 -8.13 1.75
CA GLY A 130 27.07 -9.27 2.58
C GLY A 130 27.44 -10.49 1.72
N ARG A 131 26.61 -10.84 0.74
CA ARG A 131 26.90 -11.94 -0.22
C ARG A 131 28.15 -11.68 -1.07
N THR A 132 28.34 -10.45 -1.55
CA THR A 132 29.46 -10.11 -2.44
C THR A 132 30.79 -9.99 -1.69
N LEU A 133 30.75 -9.58 -0.41
CA LEU A 133 31.93 -9.39 0.44
C LEU A 133 32.23 -10.59 1.36
N GLY A 134 31.36 -11.60 1.41
CA GLY A 134 31.57 -12.82 2.20
C GLY A 134 31.52 -12.59 3.72
N LEU A 135 30.67 -11.66 4.18
CA LEU A 135 30.44 -11.36 5.60
C LEU A 135 29.15 -12.01 6.12
#